data_AF-A0A1X7SG80-F1
#
_entry.id   AF-A0A1X7SG80-F1
#
_cell.length_a   1.000
_cell.length_b   1.000
_cell.length_c   1.000
_cell.angle_alpha   90.00
_cell.angle_beta   90.00
_cell.angle_gamma   90.00
#
_symmetry.space_group_name_H-M   'P 1'
#
loop_
_entity.id
_entity.type
_entity.pdbx_description
1 polymer ?
#
loop_
_entity_poly.entity_id
_entity_poly.type
_entity_poly.pdbx_seq_one_letter_code
_entity_poly.pdbx_strand_id
1 'polypeptide(L)'
;MNGINCDGEDGWTRVGYFNMTESDATCPAGLIQKNFTNIDHPLCGRLANSSTCISTTFSSNGLTYNKVCGQVRGYQSFRARAFLNFQNDIENFTVDGVSITHGSNPRKHIWTYAVSNFKNS
;
A
#
# COMPACT_ATOMS: atom_id res chain seq x y z
N MET A 1 -15.37 8.84 -21.18
CA MET A 1 -14.33 8.34 -20.26
C MET A 1 -14.83 8.62 -18.85
N ASN A 2 -15.72 7.78 -18.32
CA ASN A 2 -16.27 7.89 -16.97
C ASN A 2 -15.79 6.64 -16.20
N GLY A 3 -15.36 6.81 -14.95
CA GLY A 3 -14.68 5.75 -14.15
C GLY A 3 -13.23 6.04 -13.76
N ILE A 4 -12.79 7.31 -13.79
CA ILE A 4 -11.42 7.74 -13.44
C ILE A 4 -11.04 7.51 -11.96
N ASN A 5 -12.03 7.37 -11.06
CA ASN A 5 -11.79 7.38 -9.61
C ASN A 5 -11.86 6.03 -8.91
N CYS A 6 -12.21 4.94 -9.61
CA CYS A 6 -12.20 3.59 -9.04
C CYS A 6 -13.05 3.51 -7.75
N ASP A 7 -14.17 4.21 -7.78
CA ASP A 7 -15.17 4.37 -6.72
C ASP A 7 -15.98 3.10 -6.45
N GLY A 8 -15.96 2.14 -7.38
CA GLY A 8 -16.70 0.88 -7.30
C GLY A 8 -17.94 0.86 -8.20
N GLU A 9 -18.11 1.86 -9.06
CA GLU A 9 -19.16 1.90 -10.07
C GLU A 9 -18.62 1.45 -11.44
N ASP A 10 -19.47 1.39 -12.47
CA ASP A 10 -19.07 1.18 -13.87
C ASP A 10 -18.16 -0.05 -14.15
N GLY A 11 -18.40 -1.16 -13.43
CA GLY A 11 -17.66 -2.42 -13.62
C GLY A 11 -16.42 -2.58 -12.73
N TRP A 12 -16.20 -1.67 -11.77
CA TRP A 12 -15.21 -1.86 -10.71
C TRP A 12 -15.79 -2.67 -9.54
N THR A 13 -15.06 -3.67 -9.07
CA THR A 13 -15.38 -4.36 -7.81
C THR A 13 -14.36 -3.99 -6.74
N ARG A 14 -14.85 -3.49 -5.60
CA ARG A 14 -14.00 -3.15 -4.45
C ARG A 14 -13.54 -4.43 -3.75
N VAL A 15 -12.23 -4.67 -3.76
CA VAL A 15 -11.60 -5.85 -3.11
C VAL A 15 -10.94 -5.52 -1.77
N GLY A 16 -10.70 -4.24 -1.49
CA GLY A 16 -10.15 -3.76 -0.23
C GLY A 16 -10.48 -2.29 0.00
N TYR A 17 -10.71 -1.94 1.25
CA TYR A 17 -10.94 -0.57 1.68
C TYR A 17 -10.48 -0.43 3.13
N PHE A 18 -9.63 0.56 3.38
CA PHE A 18 -9.26 0.95 4.73
C PHE A 18 -9.05 2.46 4.73
N ASN A 19 -9.72 3.15 5.64
CA ASN A 19 -9.63 4.60 5.75
C ASN A 19 -9.48 4.98 7.23
N MET A 20 -8.26 5.33 7.62
CA MET A 20 -7.95 5.62 9.03
C MET A 20 -8.54 6.94 9.55
N THR A 21 -9.26 7.70 8.72
CA THR A 21 -10.03 8.87 9.17
C THR A 21 -11.39 8.50 9.77
N GLU A 22 -11.84 7.26 9.61
CA GLU A 22 -13.13 6.78 10.15
C GLU A 22 -12.98 6.35 11.63
N SER A 23 -14.04 6.52 12.42
CA SER A 23 -14.03 6.33 13.89
C SER A 23 -13.63 4.92 14.34
N ASP A 24 -13.97 3.91 13.54
CA ASP A 24 -13.79 2.49 13.88
C ASP A 24 -12.80 1.78 12.95
N ALA A 25 -11.97 2.56 12.24
CA ALA A 25 -10.97 2.03 11.33
C ALA A 25 -9.89 1.25 12.08
N THR A 26 -9.62 0.04 11.61
CA THR A 26 -8.53 -0.80 12.12
C THR A 26 -7.47 -1.01 11.05
N CYS A 27 -6.21 -1.13 11.47
CA CYS A 27 -5.14 -1.38 10.53
C CYS A 27 -5.27 -2.77 9.90
N PRO A 28 -5.04 -2.90 8.57
CA PRO A 28 -4.97 -4.20 7.92
C PRO A 28 -3.97 -5.13 8.61
N ALA A 29 -4.24 -6.43 8.53
CA ALA A 29 -3.38 -7.46 9.11
C ALA A 29 -1.89 -7.25 8.74
N GLY A 30 -1.03 -7.29 9.77
CA GLY A 30 0.41 -7.08 9.65
C GLY A 30 0.86 -5.62 9.83
N LEU A 31 -0.02 -4.64 9.66
CA LEU A 31 0.26 -3.24 10.01
C LEU A 31 -0.17 -2.95 11.44
N ILE A 32 0.52 -2.02 12.08
CA ILE A 32 0.20 -1.56 13.43
C ILE A 32 -0.27 -0.11 13.41
N GLN A 33 -1.17 0.20 14.32
CA GLN A 33 -1.62 1.56 14.54
C GLN A 33 -0.46 2.44 15.06
N LYS A 34 -0.36 3.65 14.53
CA LYS A 34 0.60 4.69 14.89
C LYS A 34 -0.15 5.99 15.13
N ASN A 35 0.12 6.64 16.25
CA ASN A 35 -0.41 7.97 16.56
C ASN A 35 0.71 8.99 16.44
N PHE A 36 0.41 10.15 15.85
CA PHE A 36 1.34 11.26 15.68
C PHE A 36 0.69 12.52 16.24
N THR A 37 1.47 13.38 16.90
CA THR A 37 0.94 14.57 17.58
C THR A 37 0.42 15.65 16.61
N ASN A 38 0.85 15.60 15.34
CA ASN A 38 0.49 16.55 14.28
C ASN A 38 -0.55 16.01 13.30
N ILE A 39 -1.17 14.86 13.60
CA ILE A 39 -2.21 14.23 12.78
C ILE A 39 -3.37 13.88 13.71
N ASP A 40 -4.57 14.30 13.33
CA ASP A 40 -5.80 14.20 14.12
C ASP A 40 -6.45 12.80 14.11
N HIS A 41 -5.93 11.90 13.29
CA HIS A 41 -6.39 10.53 13.17
C HIS A 41 -5.22 9.53 13.24
N PRO A 42 -5.47 8.27 13.67
CA PRO A 42 -4.45 7.23 13.64
C PRO A 42 -3.95 6.96 12.22
N LEU A 43 -2.76 6.40 12.11
CA LEU A 43 -2.18 5.89 10.86
C LEU A 43 -1.82 4.41 10.99
N CYS A 44 -1.63 3.75 9.85
CA CYS A 44 -1.07 2.41 9.81
C CYS A 44 0.37 2.44 9.34
N GLY A 45 1.24 1.69 10.01
CA GLY A 45 2.62 1.56 9.64
C GLY A 45 3.19 0.20 10.01
N ARG A 46 4.42 -0.06 9.58
CA ARG A 46 5.15 -1.28 9.93
C ARG A 46 5.40 -1.38 11.43
N LEU A 47 5.57 -2.62 11.91
CA LEU A 47 6.08 -2.89 13.25
C LEU A 47 7.41 -2.17 13.47
N ALA A 48 7.62 -1.64 14.67
CA ALA A 48 8.91 -1.03 15.03
C ALA A 48 10.03 -2.07 14.82
N ASN A 49 11.15 -1.65 14.23
CA ASN A 49 12.32 -2.48 13.92
C ASN A 49 12.16 -3.55 12.82
N SER A 50 11.02 -3.65 12.12
CA SER A 50 10.94 -4.48 10.91
C SER A 50 11.66 -3.80 9.75
N SER A 51 12.67 -4.47 9.16
CA SER A 51 13.35 -4.03 7.93
C SER A 51 12.64 -4.50 6.65
N THR A 52 11.59 -5.33 6.77
CA THR A 52 10.88 -5.92 5.64
C THR A 52 9.55 -5.22 5.38
N CYS A 53 9.12 -5.26 4.12
CA CYS A 53 7.77 -4.87 3.75
C CYS A 53 6.77 -5.90 4.29
N ILE A 54 5.67 -5.41 4.84
CA ILE A 54 4.55 -6.25 5.27
C ILE A 54 3.46 -6.13 4.21
N SER A 55 2.92 -7.26 3.78
CA SER A 55 1.84 -7.31 2.78
C SER A 55 0.55 -7.74 3.44
N THR A 56 -0.56 -7.20 2.94
CA THR A 56 -1.91 -7.67 3.25
C THR A 56 -2.54 -8.20 1.97
N THR A 57 -3.26 -9.32 2.07
CA THR A 57 -3.84 -10.00 0.90
C THR A 57 -5.33 -9.78 0.88
N PHE A 58 -5.83 -9.31 -0.26
CA PHE A 58 -7.25 -9.16 -0.52
C PHE A 58 -7.70 -10.21 -1.55
N SER A 59 -8.81 -10.90 -1.25
CA SER A 59 -9.41 -11.87 -2.16
C SER A 59 -10.15 -11.14 -3.28
N SER A 60 -9.96 -11.58 -4.54
CA SER A 60 -10.83 -11.18 -5.65
C SER A 60 -12.16 -11.93 -5.67
N ASN A 61 -12.38 -12.84 -4.71
CA ASN A 61 -13.57 -13.69 -4.60
C ASN A 61 -13.84 -14.52 -5.86
N GLY A 62 -12.77 -14.96 -6.53
CA GLY A 62 -12.85 -15.76 -7.75
C GLY A 62 -13.22 -14.96 -9.01
N LEU A 63 -13.33 -13.64 -8.91
CA LEU A 63 -13.62 -12.79 -10.06
C LEU A 63 -12.39 -12.67 -10.97
N THR A 64 -12.62 -12.83 -12.27
CA THR A 64 -11.63 -12.53 -13.31
C THR A 64 -11.59 -11.03 -13.54
N TYR A 65 -10.40 -10.44 -13.55
CA TYR A 65 -10.18 -9.02 -13.80
C TYR A 65 -9.04 -8.82 -14.80
N ASN A 66 -9.09 -7.72 -15.55
CA ASN A 66 -8.05 -7.31 -16.50
C ASN A 66 -7.43 -5.95 -16.14
N LYS A 67 -7.99 -5.26 -15.15
CA LYS A 67 -7.51 -3.97 -14.66
C LYS A 67 -7.59 -3.96 -13.15
N VAL A 68 -6.66 -3.24 -12.55
CA VAL A 68 -6.63 -2.96 -11.12
C VAL A 68 -6.44 -1.46 -10.97
N CYS A 69 -7.18 -0.89 -10.05
CA CYS A 69 -7.04 0.51 -9.67
C CYS A 69 -7.11 0.63 -8.16
N GLY A 70 -6.42 1.63 -7.63
CA GLY A 70 -6.44 1.92 -6.20
C GLY A 70 -6.01 3.34 -5.93
N GLN A 71 -6.39 3.80 -4.75
CA GLN A 71 -5.96 5.08 -4.19
C GLN A 71 -5.25 4.80 -2.88
N VAL A 72 -4.14 5.49 -2.65
CA VAL A 72 -3.34 5.37 -1.43
C VAL A 72 -3.02 6.77 -0.94
N ARG A 73 -3.23 7.01 0.36
CA ARG A 73 -2.73 8.19 1.06
C ARG A 73 -1.62 7.75 2.01
N GLY A 74 -0.41 8.23 1.77
CA GLY A 74 0.77 7.93 2.58
C GLY A 74 1.30 9.18 3.29
N TYR A 75 1.96 8.96 4.43
CA TYR A 75 2.66 10.01 5.18
C TYR A 75 4.11 9.59 5.34
N GLN A 76 5.02 10.48 4.97
CA GLN A 76 6.43 10.23 5.17
C GLN A 76 6.78 10.41 6.64
N SER A 77 7.51 9.43 7.18
CA SER A 77 8.21 9.55 8.45
C SER A 77 9.69 9.27 8.22
N PHE A 78 10.57 10.08 8.82
CA PHE A 78 12.02 9.98 8.65
C PHE A 78 12.48 10.09 7.17
N ARG A 79 13.58 9.44 6.82
CA ARG A 79 14.19 9.46 5.50
C ARG A 79 13.63 8.31 4.65
N ALA A 80 12.98 8.66 3.54
CA ALA A 80 12.57 7.71 2.51
C ALA A 80 13.64 7.63 1.41
N ARG A 81 14.01 6.41 1.01
CA ARG A 81 15.08 6.11 0.05
C ARG A 81 14.56 5.50 -1.26
N ALA A 82 13.25 5.56 -1.51
CA ALA A 82 12.51 4.92 -2.61
C ALA A 82 12.81 3.43 -2.76
N PHE A 83 13.98 3.09 -3.29
CA PHE A 83 14.43 1.74 -3.58
C PHE A 83 15.68 1.44 -2.74
N LEU A 84 15.60 0.44 -1.86
CA LEU A 84 16.68 0.12 -0.93
C LEU A 84 17.48 -1.10 -1.33
N ASN A 85 16.77 -2.16 -1.73
CA ASN A 85 17.39 -3.37 -2.26
C ASN A 85 16.97 -3.50 -3.73
N PHE A 86 17.93 -3.31 -4.63
CA PHE A 86 17.77 -3.57 -6.05
C PHE A 86 17.87 -5.09 -6.30
N GLN A 87 16.93 -5.84 -5.73
CA GLN A 87 16.74 -7.23 -6.08
C GLN A 87 15.77 -7.33 -7.25
N ASN A 88 16.12 -8.16 -8.23
CA ASN A 88 15.28 -8.43 -9.41
C ASN A 88 14.13 -9.41 -9.09
N ASP A 89 13.76 -9.51 -7.82
CA ASP A 89 12.79 -10.47 -7.31
C ASP A 89 11.73 -9.73 -6.51
N ILE A 90 10.49 -9.83 -6.97
CA ILE A 90 9.31 -9.24 -6.31
C ILE A 90 9.08 -9.84 -4.92
N GLU A 91 9.61 -11.04 -4.67
CA GLU A 91 9.49 -11.69 -3.37
C GLU A 91 10.35 -11.00 -2.30
N ASN A 92 11.46 -10.36 -2.71
CA ASN A 92 12.45 -9.78 -1.81
C ASN A 92 12.66 -8.25 -1.98
N PHE A 93 12.03 -7.64 -2.99
CA PHE A 93 12.12 -6.22 -3.25
C PHE A 93 11.56 -5.36 -2.10
N THR A 94 12.28 -4.31 -1.74
CA THR A 94 11.87 -3.35 -0.70
C THR A 94 11.70 -1.95 -1.27
N VAL A 95 10.54 -1.36 -1.00
CA VAL A 95 10.21 0.02 -1.38
C VAL A 95 9.76 0.81 -0.17
N ASP A 96 10.25 2.05 -0.06
CA ASP A 96 9.65 3.05 0.80
C ASP A 96 8.42 3.62 0.07
N GLY A 97 7.28 2.96 0.23
CA GLY A 97 6.06 3.26 -0.52
C GLY A 97 5.03 2.14 -0.47
N VAL A 98 4.22 2.01 -1.53
CA VAL A 98 3.22 0.95 -1.68
C VAL A 98 3.41 0.24 -3.01
N SER A 99 3.38 -1.09 -2.98
CA SER A 99 3.40 -1.96 -4.16
C SER A 99 2.15 -2.81 -4.19
N ILE A 100 1.49 -2.88 -5.36
CA ILE A 100 0.36 -3.76 -5.60
C ILE A 100 0.84 -4.91 -6.50
N THR A 101 0.53 -6.12 -6.05
CA THR A 101 0.89 -7.38 -6.72
C THR A 101 -0.32 -8.29 -6.75
N HIS A 102 -0.29 -9.31 -7.61
CA HIS A 102 -1.32 -10.35 -7.64
C HIS A 102 -0.72 -11.75 -7.74
N GLY A 103 -1.52 -12.76 -7.36
CA GLY A 103 -1.05 -14.13 -7.19
C GLY A 103 -0.38 -14.34 -5.84
N SER A 104 -0.04 -15.60 -5.53
CA SER A 104 0.55 -15.98 -4.23
C SER A 104 1.94 -16.59 -4.34
N ASN A 105 2.27 -17.27 -5.46
CA ASN A 105 3.62 -17.78 -5.71
C ASN A 105 3.81 -18.21 -7.20
N PRO A 106 4.61 -17.50 -8.02
CA PRO A 106 5.22 -16.21 -7.72
C PRO A 106 4.17 -15.09 -7.79
N ARG A 107 4.35 -14.06 -6.97
CA ARG A 107 3.58 -12.81 -7.15
C ARG A 107 3.96 -12.17 -8.47
N LYS A 108 3.03 -11.44 -9.06
CA LYS A 108 3.25 -10.64 -10.26
C LYS A 108 3.00 -9.18 -9.94
N HIS A 109 3.90 -8.32 -10.43
CA HIS A 109 3.83 -6.87 -10.21
C HIS A 109 2.69 -6.26 -11.03
N ILE A 110 1.99 -5.30 -10.43
CA ILE A 110 1.01 -4.47 -11.14
C ILE A 110 1.52 -3.03 -11.21
N TRP A 111 1.76 -2.41 -10.06
CA TRP A 111 2.33 -1.07 -9.97
C TRP A 111 2.94 -0.80 -8.60
N THR A 112 3.86 0.17 -8.54
CA THR A 112 4.48 0.64 -7.29
C THR A 112 4.47 2.15 -7.25
N TYR A 113 4.06 2.72 -6.11
CA TYR A 113 4.30 4.11 -5.77
C TYR A 113 5.47 4.17 -4.78
N ALA A 114 6.59 4.72 -5.23
CA ALA A 114 7.81 4.85 -4.45
C ALA A 114 8.04 6.29 -4.03
N VAL A 115 8.51 6.49 -2.79
CA VAL A 115 8.75 7.81 -2.21
C VAL A 115 10.24 7.95 -1.87
N SER A 116 10.87 9.02 -2.35
CA SER A 116 12.24 9.40 -1.99
C SER A 116 12.27 10.82 -1.50
N ASN A 117 13.15 11.09 -0.55
CA ASN A 117 13.49 12.46 -0.17
C ASN A 117 14.99 12.68 -0.36
N PHE A 118 15.35 13.20 -1.53
CA PHE A 118 16.67 13.78 -1.76
C PHE A 118 16.69 15.19 -1.17
N LYS A 119 17.38 15.38 -0.04
CA LYS A 119 17.95 16.69 0.28
C LYS A 119 19.27 16.77 -0.48
N ASN A 120 19.34 17.62 -1.52
CA ASN A 120 20.62 18.18 -1.93
C ASN A 120 21.08 19.10 -0.79
N SER A 121 22.11 18.68 -0.06
CA SER A 121 22.91 19.56 0.79
C SER A 121 23.78 20.46 -0.06
#